data_AF-A0A523VXV9-F1
#
_entry.id   AF-A0A523VXV9-F1
#
_cell.length_a   1.000
_cell.length_b   1.000
_cell.length_c   1.000
_cell.angle_alpha   90.00
_cell.angle_beta   90.00
_cell.angle_gamma   90.00
#
_symmetry.space_group_name_H-M   'P 1'
#
loop_
_entity.id
_entity.type
_entity.pdbx_description
1 polymer ?
#
loop_
_entity_poly.entity_id
_entity_poly.type
_entity_poly.pdbx_seq_one_letter_code
_entity_poly.pdbx_strand_id
1 'polypeptide(L)'
;MSENSIKKQTRSRSPEKKAAQFEEILEAGKALFLEKGRDGFSLRGLAKNLGMNQNNLYNYVESKRELWIAIRNKFYKQYRDENIIIIKNHSGSITELLLKIFTNFFEFADKDFGAFSMMHLMDSPPSDKIGPFEKEYREFNYLRGTSKVIKVAIETGEIKDSNAIMLTFFVYSLILGAALVERHMKTIEQDPKYKGDFASEIVQFGQADFSRQEFRNFVLEKLEKLLIGQI
;
A
#
# COMPACT_ATOMS: atom_id res chain seq x y z
N MET A 1 57.14 25.20 -13.60
CA MET A 1 56.58 23.96 -13.01
C MET A 1 56.17 24.26 -11.57
N SER A 2 54.87 24.28 -11.29
CA SER A 2 54.29 23.73 -10.06
C SER A 2 52.76 23.82 -10.18
N GLU A 3 52.14 22.70 -9.87
CA GLU A 3 50.81 22.27 -10.26
C GLU A 3 49.69 23.06 -9.58
N ASN A 4 48.73 23.54 -10.37
CA ASN A 4 47.47 24.02 -9.86
C ASN A 4 46.56 22.80 -9.62
N SER A 5 46.54 22.31 -8.38
CA SER A 5 45.70 21.20 -7.95
C SER A 5 44.23 21.64 -7.96
N ILE A 6 43.53 21.34 -9.06
CA ILE A 6 42.08 21.44 -9.14
C ILE A 6 41.53 20.38 -8.18
N LYS A 7 41.25 20.78 -6.93
CA LYS A 7 40.40 20.02 -6.02
C LYS A 7 39.09 19.77 -6.75
N LYS A 8 38.86 18.54 -7.22
CA LYS A 8 37.55 18.07 -7.67
C LYS A 8 36.60 18.23 -6.48
N GLN A 9 35.86 19.32 -6.50
CA GLN A 9 34.77 19.56 -5.57
C GLN A 9 33.71 18.50 -5.89
N THR A 10 33.76 17.39 -5.17
CA THR A 10 32.71 16.36 -5.19
C THR A 10 31.43 17.08 -4.77
N ARG A 11 30.62 17.45 -5.75
CA ARG A 11 29.29 18.04 -5.54
C ARG A 11 28.40 16.94 -4.95
N SER A 12 28.55 16.67 -3.66
CA SER A 12 27.55 15.95 -2.88
C SER A 12 26.24 16.71 -3.07
N ARG A 13 25.22 16.03 -3.58
CA ARG A 13 23.87 16.62 -3.67
C ARG A 13 23.43 17.07 -2.27
N SER A 14 22.66 18.15 -2.19
CA SER A 14 22.06 18.55 -0.92
C SER A 14 21.14 17.43 -0.40
N PRO A 15 20.93 17.31 0.92
CA PRO A 15 20.04 16.30 1.49
C PRO A 15 18.65 16.27 0.83
N GLU A 16 18.11 17.44 0.49
CA GLU A 16 16.79 17.58 -0.15
C GLU A 16 16.80 17.00 -1.57
N LYS A 17 17.84 17.28 -2.36
CA LYS A 17 17.99 16.70 -3.70
C LYS A 17 18.20 15.19 -3.67
N LYS A 18 18.86 14.68 -2.63
CA LYS A 18 19.01 13.23 -2.43
C LYS A 18 17.68 12.58 -2.08
N ALA A 19 16.89 13.20 -1.20
CA ALA A 19 15.55 12.73 -0.84
C ALA A 19 14.59 12.74 -2.04
N ALA A 20 14.58 13.82 -2.82
CA ALA A 20 13.76 13.92 -4.04
C ALA A 20 14.14 12.85 -5.08
N GLN A 21 15.44 12.63 -5.31
CA GLN A 21 15.88 11.55 -6.20
C GLN A 21 15.45 10.17 -5.69
N PHE A 22 15.51 9.95 -4.38
CA PHE A 22 15.09 8.68 -3.81
C PHE A 22 13.59 8.48 -3.96
N GLU A 23 12.80 9.52 -3.79
CA GLU A 23 11.36 9.50 -4.05
C GLU A 23 11.04 9.08 -5.49
N GLU A 24 11.73 9.64 -6.49
CA GLU A 24 11.61 9.21 -7.89
C GLU A 24 11.98 7.73 -8.08
N ILE A 25 13.03 7.26 -7.41
CA ILE A 25 13.44 5.84 -7.43
C ILE A 25 12.34 4.94 -6.87
N LEU A 26 11.70 5.33 -5.77
CA LEU A 26 10.62 4.55 -5.15
C LEU A 26 9.38 4.49 -6.06
N GLU A 27 8.99 5.61 -6.66
CA GLU A 27 7.83 5.68 -7.56
C GLU A 27 8.06 4.87 -8.86
N ALA A 28 9.20 5.06 -9.52
CA ALA A 28 9.54 4.29 -10.71
C ALA A 28 9.75 2.80 -10.40
N GLY A 29 10.31 2.49 -9.23
CA GLY A 29 10.44 1.14 -8.71
C GLY A 29 9.10 0.44 -8.55
N LYS A 30 8.14 1.10 -7.89
CA LYS A 30 6.76 0.62 -7.73
C LYS A 30 6.10 0.35 -9.09
N ALA A 31 6.16 1.31 -10.01
CA ALA A 31 5.59 1.15 -11.34
C ALA A 31 6.18 -0.06 -12.08
N LEU A 32 7.51 -0.22 -12.02
CA LEU A 32 8.19 -1.32 -12.68
C LEU A 32 7.89 -2.69 -12.02
N PHE A 33 7.70 -2.74 -10.70
CA PHE A 33 7.25 -3.96 -10.01
C PHE A 33 5.85 -4.40 -10.47
N LEU A 34 4.93 -3.47 -10.69
CA LEU A 34 3.58 -3.78 -11.16
C LEU A 34 3.57 -4.23 -12.62
N GLU A 35 4.38 -3.58 -13.46
CA GLU A 35 4.43 -3.89 -14.88
C GLU A 35 5.12 -5.24 -15.16
N LYS A 36 6.23 -5.52 -14.47
CA LYS A 36 7.08 -6.68 -14.77
C LYS A 36 6.92 -7.84 -13.79
N GLY A 37 6.17 -7.64 -12.71
CA GLY A 37 6.07 -8.58 -11.60
C GLY A 37 7.40 -8.78 -10.87
N ARG A 38 7.39 -9.72 -9.93
CA ARG A 38 8.53 -10.07 -9.06
C ARG A 38 9.76 -10.50 -9.85
N ASP A 39 9.57 -11.36 -10.86
CA ASP A 39 10.68 -12.01 -11.57
C ASP A 39 11.22 -11.17 -12.73
N GLY A 40 10.35 -10.43 -13.43
CA GLY A 40 10.73 -9.58 -14.56
C GLY A 40 11.38 -8.24 -14.16
N PHE A 41 11.25 -7.83 -12.90
CA PHE A 41 11.86 -6.60 -12.39
C PHE A 41 13.40 -6.70 -12.37
N SER A 42 14.13 -5.63 -12.73
CA SER A 42 15.58 -5.55 -12.49
C SER A 42 16.06 -4.15 -12.15
N LEU A 43 17.04 -4.02 -11.24
CA LEU A 43 17.66 -2.74 -10.88
C LEU A 43 18.35 -2.07 -12.08
N ARG A 44 18.90 -2.86 -13.02
CA ARG A 44 19.45 -2.34 -14.26
C ARG A 44 18.36 -1.73 -15.15
N GLY A 45 17.21 -2.40 -15.27
CA GLY A 45 16.04 -1.89 -15.97
C GLY A 45 15.52 -0.59 -15.34
N LEU A 46 15.44 -0.55 -14.01
CA LEU A 46 15.07 0.66 -13.26
C LEU A 46 16.04 1.82 -13.49
N ALA A 47 17.35 1.57 -13.41
CA ALA A 47 18.36 2.59 -13.67
C ALA A 47 18.23 3.17 -15.09
N LYS A 48 17.99 2.30 -16.09
CA LYS A 48 17.72 2.71 -17.48
C LYS A 48 16.45 3.56 -17.60
N ASN A 49 15.35 3.15 -16.95
CA ASN A 49 14.08 3.89 -16.93
C ASN A 49 14.26 5.30 -16.38
N LEU A 50 15.06 5.44 -15.31
CA LEU A 50 15.36 6.71 -14.65
C LEU A 50 16.48 7.53 -15.32
N GLY A 51 17.05 7.07 -16.44
CA GLY A 51 18.17 7.75 -17.09
C GLY A 51 19.44 7.85 -16.24
N MET A 52 19.61 6.97 -15.24
CA MET A 52 20.76 6.94 -14.34
C MET A 52 21.67 5.75 -14.60
N ASN A 53 22.95 5.90 -14.29
CA ASN A 53 23.85 4.75 -14.29
C ASN A 53 23.56 3.81 -13.11
N GLN A 54 23.86 2.53 -13.28
CA GLN A 54 23.54 1.49 -12.28
C GLN A 54 24.27 1.74 -10.94
N ASN A 55 25.51 2.21 -10.97
CA ASN A 55 26.28 2.54 -9.77
C ASN A 55 25.63 3.65 -8.94
N ASN A 56 24.98 4.62 -9.60
CA ASN A 56 24.26 5.70 -8.92
C ASN A 56 23.04 5.16 -8.18
N LEU A 57 22.30 4.22 -8.78
CA LEU A 57 21.16 3.57 -8.11
C LEU A 57 21.60 2.75 -6.89
N TYR A 58 22.76 2.08 -6.97
CA TYR A 58 23.33 1.34 -5.84
C TYR A 58 23.71 2.21 -4.64
N ASN A 59 23.79 3.54 -4.79
CA ASN A 59 23.96 4.46 -3.65
C ASN A 59 22.67 4.63 -2.81
N TYR A 60 21.55 4.11 -3.28
CA TYR A 60 20.24 4.21 -2.61
C TYR A 60 19.73 2.84 -2.16
N VAL A 61 19.89 1.80 -2.97
CA VAL A 61 19.37 0.44 -2.70
C VAL A 61 20.37 -0.61 -3.18
N GLU A 62 20.64 -1.62 -2.36
CA GLU A 62 21.66 -2.63 -2.67
C GLU A 62 21.10 -3.83 -3.45
N SER A 63 19.79 -4.05 -3.41
CA SER A 63 19.12 -5.20 -4.03
C SER A 63 17.68 -4.88 -4.43
N LYS A 64 17.04 -5.79 -5.19
CA LYS A 64 15.60 -5.70 -5.50
C LYS A 64 14.77 -5.74 -4.21
N ARG A 65 15.18 -6.55 -3.23
CA ARG A 65 14.52 -6.65 -1.91
C ARG A 65 14.69 -5.37 -1.10
N GLU A 66 15.85 -4.73 -1.14
CA GLU A 66 16.05 -3.44 -0.48
C GLU A 66 15.10 -2.37 -1.03
N LEU A 67 14.99 -2.28 -2.36
CA LEU A 67 14.03 -1.37 -2.98
C LEU A 67 12.59 -1.71 -2.59
N TRP A 68 12.23 -3.00 -2.62
CA TRP A 68 10.92 -3.48 -2.19
C TRP A 68 10.56 -3.04 -0.77
N ILE A 69 11.49 -3.24 0.18
CA ILE A 69 11.32 -2.85 1.59
C ILE A 69 11.18 -1.34 1.71
N ALA A 70 12.02 -0.56 1.03
CA ALA A 70 11.97 0.89 1.06
C ALA A 70 10.62 1.44 0.54
N ILE A 71 10.12 0.88 -0.57
CA ILE A 71 8.82 1.24 -1.14
C ILE A 71 7.70 0.93 -0.15
N ARG A 72 7.67 -0.29 0.42
CA ARG A 72 6.64 -0.67 1.39
C ARG A 72 6.70 0.19 2.65
N ASN A 73 7.88 0.47 3.18
CA ASN A 73 8.06 1.31 4.37
C ASN A 73 7.48 2.71 4.15
N LYS A 74 7.69 3.30 2.98
CA LYS A 74 7.08 4.58 2.60
C LYS A 74 5.56 4.52 2.65
N PHE A 75 4.95 3.55 1.97
CA PHE A 75 3.48 3.51 1.84
C PHE A 75 2.78 3.07 3.12
N TYR A 76 3.38 2.16 3.90
CA TYR A 76 2.89 1.87 5.24
C TYR A 76 2.98 3.10 6.17
N LYS A 77 4.07 3.86 6.10
CA LYS A 77 4.20 5.12 6.85
C LYS A 77 3.10 6.10 6.44
N GLN A 78 2.89 6.31 5.14
CA GLN A 78 1.83 7.18 4.63
C GLN A 78 0.46 6.76 5.17
N TYR A 79 0.08 5.49 4.98
CA TYR A 79 -1.23 4.97 5.41
C TYR A 79 -1.45 5.10 6.92
N ARG A 80 -0.42 4.83 7.73
CA ARG A 80 -0.50 5.01 9.19
C ARG A 80 -0.63 6.47 9.57
N ASP A 81 0.12 7.37 8.93
CA ASP A 81 0.07 8.80 9.24
C ASP A 81 -1.32 9.37 8.87
N GLU A 82 -1.92 8.93 7.76
CA GLU A 82 -3.32 9.21 7.39
C GLU A 82 -4.31 8.70 8.47
N ASN A 83 -4.18 7.44 8.90
CA ASN A 83 -5.03 6.90 9.97
C ASN A 83 -4.84 7.61 11.32
N ILE A 84 -3.63 8.07 11.64
CA ILE A 84 -3.38 8.88 12.86
C ILE A 84 -4.16 10.19 12.80
N ILE A 85 -4.23 10.83 11.63
CA ILE A 85 -5.01 12.07 11.44
C ILE A 85 -6.50 11.79 11.65
N ILE A 86 -7.02 10.70 11.06
CA ILE A 86 -8.41 10.26 11.25
C ILE A 86 -8.72 10.07 12.73
N ILE A 87 -7.87 9.32 13.45
CA ILE A 87 -8.05 9.05 14.89
C ILE A 87 -8.03 10.35 15.71
N LYS A 88 -7.07 11.25 15.44
CA LYS A 88 -6.94 12.51 16.20
C LYS A 88 -8.12 13.46 16.01
N ASN A 89 -8.69 13.48 14.82
CA ASN A 89 -9.79 14.39 14.47
C ASN A 89 -11.17 13.75 14.66
N HIS A 90 -11.22 12.49 15.10
CA HIS A 90 -12.47 11.78 15.28
C HIS A 90 -13.13 12.16 16.61
N SER A 91 -14.41 12.51 16.53
CA SER A 91 -15.37 12.50 17.63
C SER A 91 -16.52 11.58 17.26
N GLY A 92 -17.10 10.93 18.27
CA GLY A 92 -18.18 9.95 18.10
C GLY A 92 -17.85 8.60 18.72
N SER A 93 -18.54 7.59 18.23
CA SER A 93 -18.42 6.19 18.63
C SER A 93 -17.19 5.52 17.99
N ILE A 94 -16.69 4.45 18.62
CA ILE A 94 -15.53 3.73 18.09
C ILE A 94 -15.87 3.02 16.77
N THR A 95 -17.12 2.63 16.57
CA THR A 95 -17.66 2.02 15.36
C THR A 95 -17.58 3.03 14.21
N GLU A 96 -17.99 4.27 14.42
CA GLU A 96 -17.84 5.34 13.43
C GLU A 96 -16.35 5.62 13.12
N LEU A 97 -15.45 5.52 14.10
CA LEU A 97 -14.00 5.61 13.88
C LEU A 97 -13.50 4.46 13.00
N LEU A 98 -13.91 3.23 13.29
CA LEU A 98 -13.53 2.05 12.50
C LEU A 98 -14.03 2.16 11.06
N LEU A 99 -15.27 2.61 10.85
CA LEU A 99 -15.80 2.87 9.51
C LEU A 99 -14.96 3.91 8.74
N LYS A 100 -14.52 4.99 9.39
CA LYS A 100 -13.59 5.96 8.77
C LYS A 100 -12.24 5.33 8.39
N ILE A 101 -11.71 4.46 9.24
CA ILE A 101 -10.45 3.72 8.95
C ILE A 101 -10.65 2.76 7.78
N PHE A 102 -11.78 2.08 7.69
CA PHE A 102 -12.11 1.19 6.56
C PHE A 102 -12.35 1.98 5.27
N THR A 103 -13.00 3.14 5.35
CA THR A 103 -13.11 4.06 4.20
C THR A 103 -11.73 4.48 3.70
N ASN A 104 -10.81 4.87 4.60
CA ASN A 104 -9.44 5.20 4.22
C ASN A 104 -8.69 4.02 3.57
N PHE A 105 -8.99 2.77 3.97
CA PHE A 105 -8.46 1.58 3.30
C PHE A 105 -8.89 1.51 1.83
N PHE A 106 -10.19 1.71 1.55
CA PHE A 106 -10.71 1.73 0.19
C PHE A 106 -10.20 2.92 -0.63
N GLU A 107 -10.10 4.11 -0.02
CA GLU A 107 -9.55 5.29 -0.67
C GLU A 107 -8.08 5.12 -1.04
N PHE A 108 -7.28 4.52 -0.16
CA PHE A 108 -5.88 4.20 -0.44
C PHE A 108 -5.76 3.23 -1.63
N ALA A 109 -6.58 2.17 -1.65
CA ALA A 109 -6.62 1.20 -2.75
C ALA A 109 -7.05 1.84 -4.09
N ASP A 110 -8.03 2.74 -4.07
CA ASP A 110 -8.53 3.42 -5.27
C ASP A 110 -7.52 4.43 -5.84
N LYS A 111 -6.86 5.19 -4.95
CA LYS A 111 -5.88 6.22 -5.29
C LYS A 111 -4.60 5.64 -5.87
N ASP A 112 -4.06 4.58 -5.26
CA ASP A 112 -2.80 3.96 -5.66
C ASP A 112 -2.84 2.44 -5.45
N PHE A 113 -3.53 1.75 -6.36
CA PHE A 113 -3.63 0.30 -6.35
C PHE A 113 -2.25 -0.38 -6.44
N GLY A 114 -1.25 0.32 -6.98
CA GLY A 114 0.11 -0.15 -7.07
C GLY A 114 0.78 -0.29 -5.71
N ALA A 115 0.72 0.78 -4.92
CA ALA A 115 1.18 0.79 -3.54
C ALA A 115 0.39 -0.23 -2.70
N PHE A 116 -0.93 -0.27 -2.87
CA PHE A 116 -1.82 -1.23 -2.21
C PHE A 116 -1.41 -2.68 -2.49
N SER A 117 -1.16 -3.02 -3.76
CA SER A 117 -0.75 -4.37 -4.16
C SER A 117 0.58 -4.78 -3.52
N MET A 118 1.57 -3.87 -3.49
CA MET A 118 2.85 -4.14 -2.84
C MET A 118 2.73 -4.31 -1.31
N MET A 119 1.75 -3.66 -0.68
CA MET A 119 1.50 -3.79 0.76
C MET A 119 0.79 -5.11 1.10
N HIS A 120 -0.20 -5.52 0.31
CA HIS A 120 -1.18 -6.53 0.71
C HIS A 120 -1.17 -7.83 -0.09
N LEU A 121 -0.74 -7.80 -1.36
CA LEU A 121 -1.00 -8.87 -2.33
C LEU A 121 0.26 -9.53 -2.87
N MET A 122 1.40 -8.86 -2.74
CA MET A 122 2.64 -9.27 -3.39
C MET A 122 3.69 -9.71 -2.37
N ASP A 123 4.38 -10.80 -2.70
CA ASP A 123 5.51 -11.30 -1.92
C ASP A 123 6.81 -10.55 -2.22
N SER A 124 7.67 -10.49 -1.21
CA SER A 124 9.01 -9.93 -1.38
C SER A 124 9.81 -10.68 -2.47
N PRO A 125 10.57 -9.98 -3.32
CA PRO A 125 11.53 -10.63 -4.21
C PRO A 125 12.60 -11.35 -3.39
N PRO A 126 13.16 -12.47 -3.88
CA PRO A 126 14.25 -13.15 -3.20
C PRO A 126 15.51 -12.26 -3.22
N SER A 127 16.38 -12.45 -2.23
CA SER A 127 17.68 -11.78 -2.16
C SER A 127 18.66 -12.64 -1.39
N ASP A 128 19.90 -12.69 -1.89
CA ASP A 128 21.09 -13.26 -1.23
C ASP A 128 21.80 -12.23 -0.34
N LYS A 129 21.39 -10.96 -0.42
CA LYS A 129 21.97 -9.83 0.32
C LYS A 129 20.93 -9.21 1.24
N ILE A 130 21.39 -8.88 2.45
CA ILE A 130 20.64 -8.09 3.43
C ILE A 130 21.24 -6.68 3.42
N GLY A 131 20.50 -5.72 2.89
CA GLY A 131 20.94 -4.32 2.84
C GLY A 131 20.52 -3.53 4.08
N PRO A 132 20.71 -2.20 4.07
CA PRO A 132 20.47 -1.35 5.23
C PRO A 132 18.99 -1.28 5.65
N PHE A 133 18.05 -1.20 4.71
CA PHE A 133 16.63 -1.11 5.06
C PHE A 133 16.11 -2.42 5.65
N GLU A 134 16.60 -3.57 5.18
CA GLU A 134 16.25 -4.86 5.76
C GLU A 134 16.85 -5.05 7.16
N LYS A 135 18.09 -4.60 7.40
CA LYS A 135 18.72 -4.65 8.73
C LYS A 135 17.95 -3.84 9.78
N GLU A 136 17.43 -2.69 9.38
CA GLU A 136 16.63 -1.81 10.25
C GLU A 136 15.14 -2.16 10.23
N TYR A 137 14.74 -3.16 9.44
CA TYR A 137 13.34 -3.50 9.28
C TYR A 137 12.72 -3.94 10.61
N ARG A 138 11.55 -3.36 10.88
CA ARG A 138 10.66 -3.77 11.96
C ARG A 138 9.33 -4.14 11.35
N GLU A 139 8.79 -5.27 11.79
CA GLU A 139 7.46 -5.70 11.37
C GLU A 139 6.45 -4.58 11.64
N PHE A 140 5.78 -4.16 10.56
CA PHE A 140 4.84 -3.04 10.65
C PHE A 140 3.64 -3.35 11.56
N ASN A 141 3.32 -4.65 11.72
CA ASN A 141 2.18 -5.11 12.50
C ASN A 141 0.90 -4.34 12.12
N TYR A 142 0.63 -4.28 10.81
CA TYR A 142 -0.38 -3.44 10.18
C TYR A 142 -1.74 -3.46 10.88
N LEU A 143 -2.22 -4.64 11.29
CA LEU A 143 -3.51 -4.83 11.94
C LEU A 143 -3.52 -4.53 13.44
N ARG A 144 -2.36 -4.32 14.07
CA ARG A 144 -2.26 -4.12 15.53
C ARG A 144 -2.97 -2.86 15.99
N GLY A 145 -2.96 -1.80 15.19
CA GLY A 145 -3.69 -0.56 15.50
C GLY A 145 -5.20 -0.82 15.56
N THR A 146 -5.77 -1.37 14.49
CA THR A 146 -7.18 -1.73 14.39
C THR A 146 -7.60 -2.71 15.49
N SER A 147 -6.79 -3.72 15.78
CA SER A 147 -7.08 -4.69 16.84
C SER A 147 -7.16 -4.05 18.23
N LYS A 148 -6.34 -3.04 18.52
CA LYS A 148 -6.44 -2.27 19.77
C LYS A 148 -7.75 -1.48 19.83
N VAL A 149 -8.15 -0.83 18.73
CA VAL A 149 -9.40 -0.06 18.67
C VAL A 149 -10.61 -0.98 18.85
N ILE A 150 -10.66 -2.11 18.14
CA ILE A 150 -11.71 -3.12 18.30
C ILE A 150 -11.76 -3.67 19.73
N LYS A 151 -10.59 -3.94 20.34
CA LYS A 151 -10.54 -4.39 21.73
C LYS A 151 -11.19 -3.40 22.69
N VAL A 152 -10.88 -2.11 22.57
CA VAL A 152 -11.50 -1.08 23.41
C VAL A 152 -13.01 -1.05 23.19
N ALA A 153 -13.49 -1.14 21.95
CA ALA A 153 -14.92 -1.15 21.66
C ALA A 153 -15.67 -2.38 22.19
N ILE A 154 -15.01 -3.54 22.25
CA ILE A 154 -15.55 -4.73 22.94
C ILE A 154 -15.63 -4.47 24.45
N GLU A 155 -14.58 -3.92 25.05
CA GLU A 155 -14.51 -3.63 26.49
C GLU A 155 -15.54 -2.56 26.93
N THR A 156 -15.85 -1.59 26.07
CA THR A 156 -16.90 -0.59 26.31
C THR A 156 -18.31 -1.09 25.97
N GLY A 157 -18.42 -2.30 25.41
CA GLY A 157 -19.69 -2.92 25.03
C GLY A 157 -20.32 -2.35 23.76
N GLU A 158 -19.58 -1.53 23.01
CA GLU A 158 -20.01 -0.94 21.74
C GLU A 158 -20.02 -1.98 20.61
N ILE A 159 -19.01 -2.85 20.58
CA ILE A 159 -18.95 -4.01 19.68
C ILE A 159 -19.41 -5.27 20.41
N LYS A 160 -20.27 -6.07 19.77
CA LYS A 160 -20.79 -7.33 20.33
C LYS A 160 -19.98 -8.52 19.84
N ASP A 161 -18.73 -8.61 20.29
CA ASP A 161 -17.84 -9.75 20.04
C ASP A 161 -17.01 -10.04 21.31
N SER A 162 -16.27 -11.15 21.32
CA SER A 162 -15.39 -11.56 22.41
C SER A 162 -13.92 -11.59 22.03
N ASN A 163 -13.58 -11.65 20.73
CA ASN A 163 -12.21 -11.82 20.28
C ASN A 163 -11.79 -10.76 19.26
N ALA A 164 -11.18 -9.69 19.78
CA ALA A 164 -10.72 -8.56 18.97
C ALA A 164 -9.76 -8.96 17.84
N ILE A 165 -8.90 -9.96 18.05
CA ILE A 165 -7.93 -10.39 17.02
C ILE A 165 -8.67 -11.12 15.91
N MET A 166 -9.49 -12.12 16.23
CA MET A 166 -10.27 -12.85 15.22
C MET A 166 -11.16 -11.90 14.42
N LEU A 167 -11.87 -10.99 15.10
CA LEU A 167 -12.70 -9.99 14.44
C LEU A 167 -11.88 -9.06 13.53
N THR A 168 -10.67 -8.66 13.94
CA THR A 168 -9.78 -7.85 13.09
C THR A 168 -9.39 -8.58 11.80
N PHE A 169 -8.99 -9.85 11.90
CA PHE A 169 -8.62 -10.65 10.73
C PHE A 169 -9.82 -10.91 9.82
N PHE A 170 -10.99 -11.18 10.40
CA PHE A 170 -12.23 -11.36 9.67
C PHE A 170 -12.61 -10.09 8.90
N VAL A 171 -12.69 -8.93 9.57
CA VAL A 171 -12.97 -7.64 8.90
C VAL A 171 -11.93 -7.32 7.84
N TYR A 172 -10.64 -7.56 8.11
CA TYR A 172 -9.57 -7.38 7.11
C TYR A 172 -9.80 -8.23 5.86
N SER A 173 -10.23 -9.49 6.02
CA SER A 173 -10.53 -10.35 4.86
C SER A 173 -11.68 -9.79 4.01
N LEU A 174 -12.71 -9.23 4.64
CA LEU A 174 -13.86 -8.64 3.96
C LEU A 174 -13.47 -7.36 3.20
N ILE A 175 -12.78 -6.43 3.85
CA ILE A 175 -12.39 -5.17 3.20
C ILE A 175 -11.34 -5.38 2.11
N LEU A 176 -10.43 -6.35 2.28
CA LEU A 176 -9.45 -6.72 1.26
C LEU A 176 -10.15 -7.29 0.03
N GLY A 177 -11.08 -8.23 0.21
CA GLY A 177 -11.87 -8.78 -0.88
C GLY A 177 -12.70 -7.72 -1.60
N ALA A 178 -13.38 -6.86 -0.84
CA ALA A 178 -14.17 -5.76 -1.39
C ALA A 178 -13.30 -4.77 -2.20
N ALA A 179 -12.09 -4.44 -1.72
CA ALA A 179 -11.17 -3.56 -2.45
C ALA A 179 -10.70 -4.18 -3.78
N LEU A 180 -10.54 -5.51 -3.85
CA LEU A 180 -10.24 -6.22 -5.09
C LEU A 180 -11.43 -6.20 -6.06
N VAL A 181 -12.66 -6.38 -5.57
CA VAL A 181 -13.87 -6.25 -6.38
C VAL A 181 -13.97 -4.85 -6.98
N GLU A 182 -13.79 -3.79 -6.16
CA GLU A 182 -13.79 -2.41 -6.65
C GLU A 182 -12.70 -2.17 -7.70
N ARG A 183 -11.51 -2.77 -7.52
CA ARG A 183 -10.45 -2.69 -8.52
C ARG A 183 -10.91 -3.29 -9.86
N HIS A 184 -11.52 -4.47 -9.85
CA HIS A 184 -12.00 -5.11 -11.06
C HIS A 184 -13.07 -4.28 -11.77
N MET A 185 -14.05 -3.77 -11.02
CA MET A 185 -15.05 -2.84 -11.55
C MET A 185 -14.39 -1.61 -12.20
N LYS A 186 -13.39 -1.01 -11.53
CA LYS A 186 -12.68 0.18 -12.04
C LYS A 186 -11.92 -0.11 -13.34
N THR A 187 -11.31 -1.28 -13.44
CA THR A 187 -10.62 -1.70 -14.67
C THR A 187 -11.58 -1.75 -15.87
N ILE A 188 -12.82 -2.22 -15.65
CA ILE A 188 -13.84 -2.29 -16.71
C ILE A 188 -14.40 -0.89 -17.03
N GLU A 189 -14.65 -0.05 -16.02
CA GLU A 189 -15.08 1.35 -16.22
C GLU A 189 -14.10 2.15 -17.10
N GLN A 190 -12.79 1.93 -16.91
CA GLN A 190 -11.74 2.65 -17.62
C GLN A 190 -11.56 2.19 -19.08
N ASP A 191 -11.98 0.97 -19.40
CA ASP A 191 -12.00 0.44 -20.77
C ASP A 191 -13.32 -0.31 -21.01
N PRO A 192 -14.38 0.38 -21.46
CA PRO A 192 -15.68 -0.26 -21.72
C PRO A 192 -15.65 -1.32 -22.83
N LYS A 193 -14.56 -1.37 -23.62
CA LYS A 193 -14.33 -2.41 -24.62
C LYS A 193 -13.55 -3.60 -24.06
N TYR A 194 -13.10 -3.51 -22.80
CA TYR A 194 -12.48 -4.60 -22.08
C TYR A 194 -13.49 -5.73 -21.89
N LYS A 195 -13.40 -6.74 -22.76
CA LYS A 195 -14.15 -8.00 -22.66
C LYS A 195 -13.40 -9.07 -21.86
N GLY A 196 -12.31 -8.68 -21.18
CA GLY A 196 -11.30 -9.63 -20.71
C GLY A 196 -10.54 -10.27 -21.88
N ASP A 197 -9.63 -11.19 -21.55
CA ASP A 197 -9.49 -12.37 -22.41
C ASP A 197 -10.77 -13.21 -22.20
N PHE A 198 -11.21 -14.00 -23.18
CA PHE A 198 -12.45 -14.81 -23.08
C PHE A 198 -12.43 -15.80 -21.89
N ALA A 199 -11.29 -15.95 -21.20
CA ALA A 199 -11.07 -16.75 -20.01
C ALA A 199 -11.04 -15.94 -18.68
N SER A 200 -11.39 -14.65 -18.66
CA SER A 200 -11.33 -13.82 -17.45
C SER A 200 -12.68 -13.63 -16.78
N GLU A 201 -12.87 -14.25 -15.61
CA GLU A 201 -14.09 -14.13 -14.79
C GLU A 201 -14.34 -12.70 -14.26
N ILE A 202 -13.36 -11.79 -14.38
CA ILE A 202 -13.54 -10.41 -13.89
C ILE A 202 -14.63 -9.66 -14.67
N VAL A 203 -15.00 -10.13 -15.88
CA VAL A 203 -16.08 -9.56 -16.70
C VAL A 203 -17.41 -9.48 -15.95
N GLN A 204 -17.67 -10.40 -15.00
CA GLN A 204 -18.89 -10.37 -14.17
C GLN A 204 -19.06 -9.05 -13.42
N PHE A 205 -17.96 -8.40 -13.02
CA PHE A 205 -17.98 -7.16 -12.26
C PHE A 205 -18.39 -5.94 -13.11
N GLY A 206 -18.42 -6.07 -14.44
CA GLY A 206 -18.95 -5.07 -15.36
C GLY A 206 -20.44 -5.22 -15.68
N GLN A 207 -21.07 -6.31 -15.22
CA GLN A 207 -22.49 -6.59 -15.47
C GLN A 207 -23.39 -6.16 -14.31
N ALA A 208 -22.81 -5.68 -13.22
CA ALA A 208 -23.54 -5.18 -12.06
C ALA A 208 -24.40 -3.96 -12.43
N ASP A 209 -25.61 -3.90 -11.87
CA ASP A 209 -26.54 -2.77 -11.99
C ASP A 209 -26.30 -1.68 -10.93
N PHE A 210 -25.17 -1.77 -10.20
CA PHE A 210 -24.72 -0.82 -9.20
C PHE A 210 -23.29 -0.35 -9.47
N SER A 211 -22.98 0.85 -9.02
CA SER A 211 -21.66 1.48 -9.08
C SER A 211 -20.70 0.97 -8.00
N ARG A 212 -19.40 1.22 -8.18
CA ARG A 212 -18.39 0.96 -7.13
C ARG A 212 -18.69 1.64 -5.81
N GLN A 213 -19.19 2.88 -5.85
CA GLN A 213 -19.49 3.62 -4.64
C GLN A 213 -20.70 3.02 -3.90
N GLU A 214 -21.71 2.55 -4.62
CA GLU A 214 -22.84 1.83 -4.03
C GLU A 214 -22.40 0.51 -3.39
N PHE A 215 -21.53 -0.25 -4.08
CA PHE A 215 -20.94 -1.47 -3.49
C PHE A 215 -20.13 -1.19 -2.22
N ARG A 216 -19.28 -0.15 -2.23
CA ARG A 216 -18.52 0.28 -1.04
C ARG A 216 -19.44 0.61 0.12
N ASN A 217 -20.47 1.41 -0.12
CA ASN A 217 -21.43 1.82 0.89
C ASN A 217 -22.16 0.60 1.47
N PHE A 218 -22.55 -0.34 0.61
CA PHE A 218 -23.14 -1.60 1.05
C PHE A 218 -22.20 -2.41 1.95
N VAL A 219 -20.92 -2.55 1.59
CA VAL A 219 -19.92 -3.24 2.41
C VAL A 219 -19.75 -2.56 3.77
N LEU A 220 -19.64 -1.23 3.81
CA LEU A 220 -19.52 -0.47 5.04
C LEU A 220 -20.76 -0.62 5.95
N GLU A 221 -21.96 -0.57 5.38
CA GLU A 221 -23.22 -0.80 6.11
C GLU A 221 -23.28 -2.22 6.71
N LYS A 222 -22.86 -3.24 5.96
CA LYS A 222 -22.80 -4.62 6.46
C LYS A 222 -21.77 -4.78 7.57
N LEU A 223 -20.61 -4.13 7.45
CA LEU A 223 -19.60 -4.11 8.50
C LEU A 223 -20.11 -3.41 9.76
N GLU A 224 -20.78 -2.27 9.62
CA GLU A 224 -21.39 -1.56 10.76
C GLU A 224 -22.36 -2.47 11.52
N LYS A 225 -23.32 -3.07 10.81
CA LYS A 225 -24.28 -4.02 11.39
C LYS A 225 -23.61 -5.21 12.07
N LEU A 226 -22.53 -5.72 11.47
CA LEU A 226 -21.73 -6.81 12.05
C LEU A 226 -21.13 -6.40 13.39
N LEU A 227 -20.48 -5.23 13.44
CA LEU A 227 -19.79 -4.75 14.62
C LEU A 227 -20.76 -4.51 15.79
N ILE A 228 -21.94 -3.95 15.52
CA ILE A 228 -22.95 -3.66 16.55
C ILE A 228 -23.88 -4.85 16.87
N GLY A 229 -23.70 -6.01 16.24
CA GLY A 229 -24.45 -7.23 16.51
C GLY A 229 -25.89 -7.23 15.97
N GLN A 230 -26.11 -6.63 14.80
CA GLN A 230 -27.42 -6.52 14.12
C GLN A 230 -27.51 -7.36 12.83
N ILE A 231 -26.78 -8.48 12.75
CA ILE A 231 -26.81 -9.42 11.61
C ILE A 231 -27.64 -10.65 11.94
#